data_AF-A0AAD6XF63-F1
#
_entry.id   AF-A0AAD6XF63-F1
#
_cell.length_a   1.000
_cell.length_b   1.000
_cell.length_c   1.000
_cell.angle_alpha   90.00
_cell.angle_beta   90.00
_cell.angle_gamma   90.00
#
_symmetry.space_group_name_H-M   'P 1'
#
loop_
_entity.id
_entity.type
_entity.pdbx_description
1 polymer ?
#
loop_
_entity_poly.entity_id
_entity_poly.type
_entity_poly.pdbx_seq_one_letter_code
_entity_poly.pdbx_strand_id
1 'polypeptide(L)'
;MPREDPATEARIQKLTACLAPAVTLLEELNDVFGPSFIQPIVKTVQALIAGIQNVKRNKDECFQLVEGIHQVVYPIIHLYLKSEAAGSLPPEVLDKIAQFTDTLHKIYTFIEIQQDGNKIRQFFRQSEVNKLLKDCHTGLDHAIETFRV
;
A
#
# COMPACT_ATOMS: atom_id res chain seq x y z
N MET A 1 -16.06 22.63 -9.69
CA MET A 1 -15.47 21.49 -8.96
C MET A 1 -15.95 21.54 -7.53
N PRO A 2 -16.52 20.47 -6.95
CA PRO A 2 -16.81 20.46 -5.52
C PRO A 2 -15.49 20.54 -4.75
N ARG A 3 -15.38 21.49 -3.83
CA ARG A 3 -14.24 21.56 -2.89
C ARG A 3 -14.26 20.28 -2.04
N GLU A 4 -13.11 19.64 -1.89
CA GLU A 4 -12.98 18.51 -0.99
C GLU A 4 -13.24 18.96 0.45
N ASP A 5 -13.80 18.05 1.26
CA ASP A 5 -14.02 18.29 2.68
C ASP A 5 -12.65 18.49 3.37
N PRO A 6 -12.44 19.60 4.11
CA PRO A 6 -11.19 19.86 4.83
C PRO A 6 -10.76 18.71 5.76
N ALA A 7 -11.71 17.92 6.28
CA ALA A 7 -11.38 16.73 7.08
C ALA A 7 -10.72 15.62 6.25
N THR A 8 -11.15 15.45 5.00
CA THR A 8 -10.58 14.48 4.06
C THR A 8 -9.17 14.88 3.65
N GLU A 9 -8.97 16.16 3.34
CA GLU A 9 -7.67 16.69 2.95
C GLU A 9 -6.63 16.55 4.07
N ALA A 10 -7.03 16.86 5.31
CA ALA A 10 -6.18 16.67 6.49
C ALA A 10 -5.81 15.19 6.71
N ARG A 11 -6.75 14.26 6.47
CA ARG A 11 -6.49 12.81 6.58
C ARG A 11 -5.50 12.33 5.53
N ILE A 12 -5.64 12.78 4.27
CA ILE A 12 -4.69 12.49 3.18
C ILE A 12 -3.30 13.00 3.55
N GLN A 13 -3.18 14.26 3.98
CA GLN A 13 -1.90 14.84 4.35
C GLN A 13 -1.23 14.08 5.49
N LYS A 14 -1.99 13.66 6.51
CA LYS A 14 -1.47 12.86 7.61
C LYS A 14 -0.97 11.49 7.12
N LEU A 15 -1.75 10.82 6.27
CA LEU A 15 -1.40 9.53 5.68
C LEU A 15 -0.10 9.60 4.86
N THR A 16 -0.01 10.57 3.95
CA THR A 16 1.17 10.74 3.12
C THR A 16 2.38 11.16 3.94
N ALA A 17 2.20 12.00 4.98
CA ALA A 17 3.26 12.37 5.90
C ALA A 17 3.79 11.18 6.74
N CYS A 18 2.96 10.18 7.03
CA CYS A 18 3.41 8.96 7.71
C CYS A 18 4.08 7.96 6.77
N LEU A 19 3.52 7.75 5.58
CA LEU A 19 4.02 6.74 4.64
C LEU A 19 5.26 7.19 3.87
N ALA A 20 5.36 8.45 3.47
CA ALA A 20 6.46 8.92 2.63
C ALA A 20 7.84 8.70 3.29
N PRO A 21 8.07 9.05 4.58
CA PRO A 21 9.34 8.78 5.23
C PRO A 21 9.66 7.29 5.33
N ALA A 22 8.66 6.44 5.59
CA ALA A 22 8.85 5.00 5.67
C ALA A 22 9.29 4.41 4.32
N VAL A 23 8.71 4.89 3.23
CA VAL A 23 9.08 4.44 1.87
C VAL A 23 10.46 4.96 1.47
N THR A 24 10.80 6.21 1.80
CA THR A 24 12.15 6.75 1.60
C THR A 24 13.19 5.91 2.34
N LEU A 25 12.92 5.54 3.60
CA LEU A 25 13.81 4.67 4.35
C LEU A 25 13.96 3.28 3.72
N LEU A 26 12.87 2.67 3.23
CA LEU A 26 12.94 1.41 2.49
C LEU A 26 13.76 1.51 1.21
N GLU A 27 13.69 2.64 0.50
CA GLU A 27 14.48 2.91 -0.69
C GLU A 27 15.96 3.03 -0.36
N GLU A 28 16.32 3.78 0.69
CA GLU A 28 17.70 3.88 1.19
C GLU A 28 18.26 2.52 1.61
N LEU A 29 17.46 1.70 2.30
CA LEU A 29 17.86 0.34 2.68
C LEU A 29 18.11 -0.54 1.43
N ASN A 30 17.27 -0.41 0.40
CA ASN A 30 17.46 -1.13 -0.85
C ASN A 30 18.76 -0.71 -1.56
N ASP A 31 19.12 0.58 -1.52
CA ASP A 31 20.37 1.06 -2.13
C ASP A 31 21.62 0.58 -1.37
N VAL A 32 21.53 0.47 -0.04
CA VAL A 32 22.63 -0.02 0.81
C VAL A 32 22.83 -1.54 0.67
N PHE A 33 21.76 -2.31 0.63
CA PHE A 33 21.84 -3.79 0.63
C PHE A 33 21.77 -4.43 -0.77
N GLY A 34 21.59 -3.62 -1.82
CA GLY A 34 21.49 -4.07 -3.21
C GLY A 34 20.05 -4.39 -3.65
N PRO A 35 19.83 -4.67 -4.95
CA PRO A 35 18.50 -4.85 -5.52
C PRO A 35 17.76 -5.97 -4.81
N SER A 36 16.79 -5.56 -4.01
CA SER A 36 16.05 -6.45 -3.12
C SER A 36 14.59 -6.56 -3.55
N PHE A 37 13.92 -7.57 -2.98
CA PHE A 37 12.49 -7.79 -3.07
C PHE A 37 11.65 -6.63 -2.48
N ILE A 38 12.27 -5.61 -1.85
CA ILE A 38 11.59 -4.38 -1.43
C ILE A 38 11.27 -3.44 -2.59
N GLN A 39 12.08 -3.40 -3.66
CA GLN A 39 11.91 -2.34 -4.66
C GLN A 39 10.51 -2.29 -5.31
N PRO A 40 9.83 -3.43 -5.58
CA PRO A 40 8.43 -3.43 -5.97
C PRO A 40 7.48 -2.78 -4.93
N ILE A 41 7.73 -2.98 -3.64
CA ILE A 41 6.97 -2.36 -2.54
C ILE A 41 7.16 -0.85 -2.58
N VAL A 42 8.40 -0.36 -2.62
CA VAL A 42 8.73 1.08 -2.66
C VAL A 42 7.99 1.75 -3.81
N LYS A 43 8.13 1.23 -5.03
CA LYS A 43 7.50 1.80 -6.22
C LYS A 43 5.97 1.80 -6.13
N THR A 44 5.39 0.70 -5.63
CA THR A 44 3.93 0.59 -5.52
C THR A 44 3.37 1.54 -4.47
N VAL A 45 4.02 1.65 -3.30
CA VAL A 45 3.57 2.57 -2.25
C VAL A 45 3.76 4.03 -2.65
N GLN A 46 4.85 4.40 -3.33
CA GLN A 46 5.01 5.74 -3.92
C GLN A 46 3.87 6.06 -4.89
N ALA A 47 3.53 5.13 -5.77
CA ALA A 47 2.43 5.29 -6.72
C ALA A 47 1.07 5.43 -6.02
N LEU A 48 0.85 4.71 -4.92
CA LEU A 48 -0.34 4.81 -4.09
C LEU A 48 -0.45 6.17 -3.39
N ILE A 49 0.65 6.67 -2.81
CA ILE A 49 0.74 8.01 -2.21
C ILE A 49 0.38 9.09 -3.23
N ALA A 50 0.90 9.00 -4.45
CA ALA A 50 0.57 9.94 -5.52
C ALA A 50 -0.88 9.78 -6.03
N GLY A 51 -1.39 8.56 -6.07
CA GLY A 51 -2.72 8.24 -6.58
C GLY A 51 -3.86 8.62 -5.64
N ILE A 52 -3.64 8.56 -4.33
CA ILE A 52 -4.71 8.71 -3.32
C ILE A 52 -5.37 10.09 -3.36
N GLN A 53 -4.65 11.12 -3.77
CA GLN A 53 -5.15 12.49 -3.95
C GLN A 53 -6.12 12.62 -5.13
N ASN A 54 -6.03 11.73 -6.11
CA ASN A 54 -6.83 11.78 -7.33
C ASN A 54 -8.09 10.90 -7.26
N VAL A 55 -8.32 10.22 -6.13
CA VAL A 55 -9.44 9.31 -5.93
C VAL A 55 -10.76 10.08 -5.94
N LYS A 56 -11.70 9.67 -6.79
CA LYS A 56 -13.00 10.36 -6.92
C LYS A 56 -14.14 9.63 -6.23
N ARG A 57 -13.96 8.35 -5.89
CA ARG A 57 -15.01 7.45 -5.37
C ARG A 57 -14.43 6.52 -4.31
N ASN A 58 -15.31 5.97 -3.46
CA ASN A 58 -14.92 5.04 -2.38
C ASN A 58 -13.71 5.55 -1.58
N LYS A 59 -13.68 6.87 -1.31
CA LYS A 59 -12.53 7.55 -0.70
C LYS A 59 -12.15 6.91 0.63
N ASP A 60 -13.15 6.64 1.48
CA ASP A 60 -12.92 6.03 2.79
C ASP A 60 -12.28 4.65 2.69
N GLU A 61 -12.75 3.80 1.77
CA GLU A 61 -12.16 2.48 1.53
C GLU A 61 -10.71 2.59 1.03
N CYS A 62 -10.46 3.50 0.06
CA CYS A 62 -9.10 3.75 -0.42
C CYS A 62 -8.18 4.23 0.72
N PHE A 63 -8.67 5.13 1.59
CA PHE A 63 -7.88 5.60 2.74
C PHE A 63 -7.62 4.50 3.76
N GLN A 64 -8.61 3.68 4.08
CA GLN A 64 -8.43 2.55 5.00
C GLN A 64 -7.40 1.55 4.48
N LEU A 65 -7.42 1.24 3.18
CA LEU A 65 -6.40 0.37 2.57
C LEU A 65 -4.99 0.99 2.67
N VAL A 66 -4.85 2.29 2.40
CA VAL A 66 -3.55 2.99 2.53
C VAL A 66 -3.10 3.10 3.99
N GLU A 67 -4.02 3.30 4.94
CA GLU A 67 -3.74 3.27 6.38
C GLU A 67 -3.25 1.89 6.83
N GLY A 68 -3.83 0.82 6.31
CA GLY A 68 -3.38 -0.54 6.63
C GLY A 68 -1.99 -0.84 6.06
N ILE A 69 -1.64 -0.32 4.87
CA ILE A 69 -0.30 -0.49 4.27
C ILE A 69 0.79 0.02 5.22
N HIS A 70 0.55 1.17 5.86
CA HIS A 70 1.48 1.73 6.85
C HIS A 70 1.79 0.74 7.99
N GLN A 71 0.79 -0.01 8.46
CA GLN A 71 0.96 -0.98 9.53
C GLN A 71 1.84 -2.18 9.14
N VAL A 72 2.03 -2.44 7.85
CA VAL A 72 2.86 -3.54 7.32
C VAL A 72 4.26 -3.05 6.94
N VAL A 73 4.36 -1.86 6.33
CA VAL A 73 5.63 -1.29 5.87
C VAL A 73 6.63 -1.07 7.01
N TYR A 74 6.17 -0.56 8.16
CA TYR A 74 7.04 -0.33 9.32
C TYR A 74 7.68 -1.60 9.89
N PRO A 75 6.91 -2.68 10.15
CA PRO A 75 7.50 -3.97 10.51
C PRO A 75 8.52 -4.50 9.49
N ILE A 76 8.28 -4.35 8.19
CA ILE A 76 9.23 -4.77 7.15
C ILE A 76 10.55 -4.00 7.28
N ILE A 77 10.50 -2.68 7.49
CA ILE A 77 11.70 -1.87 7.77
C ILE A 77 12.45 -2.41 8.98
N HIS A 78 11.74 -2.69 10.08
CA HIS A 78 12.33 -3.18 11.32
C HIS A 78 12.99 -4.56 11.14
N LEU A 79 12.36 -5.45 10.37
CA LEU A 79 12.93 -6.75 10.01
C LEU A 79 14.22 -6.58 9.21
N TYR A 80 14.24 -5.64 8.26
CA TYR A 80 15.43 -5.35 7.47
C TYR A 80 16.60 -4.85 8.29
N LEU A 81 16.36 -3.85 9.15
CA LEU A 81 17.37 -3.31 10.07
C LEU A 81 17.91 -4.38 11.03
N LYS A 82 17.09 -5.34 11.46
CA LYS A 82 17.54 -6.48 12.27
C LYS A 82 18.29 -7.53 11.44
N SER A 83 17.87 -7.77 10.21
CA SER A 83 18.46 -8.80 9.34
C SER A 83 19.87 -8.44 8.84
N GLU A 84 20.22 -7.16 8.83
CA GLU A 84 21.59 -6.68 8.60
C GLU A 84 22.58 -7.34 9.58
N ALA A 85 22.16 -7.59 10.83
CA ALA A 85 22.96 -8.31 11.82
C ALA A 85 23.11 -9.82 11.53
N ALA A 86 22.24 -10.39 10.68
CA ALA A 86 22.15 -11.83 10.38
C ALA A 86 22.58 -12.22 8.95
N GLY A 87 22.85 -11.26 8.07
CA GLY A 87 23.39 -11.45 6.71
C GLY A 87 22.38 -11.80 5.62
N SER A 88 21.14 -12.20 5.95
CA SER A 88 20.02 -12.32 4.99
C SER A 88 18.67 -12.53 5.72
N LEU A 89 17.56 -12.27 5.01
CA LEU A 89 16.21 -12.59 5.52
C LEU A 89 15.86 -14.07 5.30
N PRO A 90 15.19 -14.74 6.25
CA PRO A 90 14.74 -16.12 6.07
C PRO A 90 13.78 -16.27 4.86
N PRO A 91 13.82 -17.39 4.12
CA PRO A 91 12.95 -17.62 2.96
C PRO A 91 11.45 -17.45 3.25
N GLU A 92 11.01 -17.84 4.44
CA GLU A 92 9.61 -17.69 4.88
C GLU A 92 9.21 -16.21 4.93
N VAL A 93 10.10 -15.33 5.39
CA VAL A 93 9.85 -13.88 5.42
C VAL A 93 9.77 -13.32 4.01
N LEU A 94 10.62 -13.82 3.09
CA LEU A 94 10.60 -13.41 1.68
C LEU A 94 9.26 -13.77 1.01
N ASP A 95 8.74 -14.96 1.28
CA ASP A 95 7.43 -15.39 0.77
C ASP A 95 6.29 -14.48 1.29
N LYS A 96 6.36 -14.06 2.56
CA LYS A 96 5.40 -13.10 3.13
C LYS A 96 5.52 -11.71 2.50
N ILE A 97 6.72 -11.25 2.22
CA ILE A 97 6.95 -9.98 1.52
C ILE A 97 6.41 -10.07 0.07
N ALA A 98 6.58 -11.19 -0.61
CA ALA A 98 6.02 -11.42 -1.95
C ALA A 98 4.48 -11.39 -1.93
N GLN A 99 3.84 -12.08 -1.00
CA GLN A 99 2.37 -12.07 -0.82
C GLN A 99 1.84 -10.66 -0.52
N PHE A 100 2.57 -9.89 0.27
CA PHE A 100 2.24 -8.49 0.52
C PHE A 100 2.40 -7.63 -0.74
N THR A 101 3.44 -7.87 -1.54
CA THR A 101 3.65 -7.17 -2.82
C THR A 101 2.47 -7.40 -3.78
N ASP A 102 1.98 -8.63 -3.89
CA ASP A 102 0.79 -8.93 -4.69
C ASP A 102 -0.46 -8.21 -4.17
N THR A 103 -0.59 -8.10 -2.85
CA THR A 103 -1.68 -7.37 -2.20
C THR A 103 -1.59 -5.87 -2.50
N LEU A 104 -0.39 -5.27 -2.43
CA LEU A 104 -0.16 -3.88 -2.81
C LEU A 104 -0.53 -3.61 -4.26
N HIS A 105 -0.21 -4.53 -5.17
CA HIS A 105 -0.58 -4.40 -6.57
C HIS A 105 -2.11 -4.39 -6.76
N LYS A 106 -2.84 -5.28 -6.07
CA LYS A 106 -4.30 -5.29 -6.09
C LYS A 106 -4.90 -3.98 -5.54
N ILE A 107 -4.34 -3.46 -4.44
CA ILE A 107 -4.75 -2.19 -3.85
C ILE A 107 -4.49 -1.03 -4.83
N TYR A 108 -3.34 -1.03 -5.50
CA TYR A 108 -3.01 -0.07 -6.55
C TYR A 108 -4.03 -0.11 -7.69
N THR A 109 -4.32 -1.29 -8.23
CA THR A 109 -5.35 -1.46 -9.27
C THR A 109 -6.72 -0.96 -8.80
N PHE A 110 -7.10 -1.26 -7.56
CA PHE A 110 -8.37 -0.78 -7.01
C PHE A 110 -8.43 0.74 -6.95
N ILE A 111 -7.37 1.39 -6.44
CA ILE A 111 -7.26 2.84 -6.31
C ILE A 111 -7.24 3.50 -7.70
N GLU A 112 -6.52 2.95 -8.67
CA GLU A 112 -6.51 3.42 -10.06
C GLU A 112 -7.94 3.43 -10.65
N ILE A 113 -8.71 2.35 -10.44
CA ILE A 113 -10.12 2.27 -10.87
C ILE A 113 -10.96 3.39 -10.21
N GLN A 114 -10.69 3.75 -8.95
CA GLN A 114 -11.44 4.82 -8.26
C GLN A 114 -11.06 6.23 -8.71
N GLN A 115 -9.94 6.41 -9.41
CA GLN A 115 -9.54 7.69 -10.03
C GLN A 115 -10.26 7.91 -11.37
N ASP A 116 -10.68 6.84 -12.05
CA ASP A 116 -11.45 6.92 -13.29
C ASP A 116 -12.84 7.52 -13.01
N GLY A 117 -13.18 8.58 -13.75
CA GLY A 117 -14.46 9.29 -13.66
C GLY A 117 -15.59 8.62 -14.44
N ASN A 118 -15.30 7.57 -15.22
CA ASN A 118 -16.28 6.99 -16.12
C ASN A 118 -17.28 6.08 -15.38
N LYS A 119 -18.47 6.60 -15.09
CA LYS A 119 -19.51 5.91 -14.30
C LYS A 119 -20.09 4.68 -14.98
N ILE A 120 -20.21 4.72 -16.31
CA ILE A 120 -20.81 3.64 -17.11
C ILE A 120 -19.92 2.40 -17.08
N ARG A 121 -18.60 2.56 -17.30
CA ARG A 121 -17.64 1.46 -17.25
C ARG A 121 -17.60 0.75 -15.90
N GLN A 122 -17.76 1.52 -14.82
CA GLN A 122 -17.72 0.98 -13.46
C GLN A 122 -19.02 0.24 -13.09
N PHE A 123 -20.18 0.70 -13.54
CA PHE A 123 -21.45 0.01 -13.32
C PHE A 123 -21.43 -1.42 -13.89
N PHE A 124 -20.86 -1.60 -15.09
CA PHE A 124 -20.70 -2.93 -15.69
C PHE A 124 -19.65 -3.82 -14.99
N ARG A 125 -18.79 -3.25 -14.13
CA ARG A 125 -17.73 -3.96 -13.40
C ARG A 125 -17.94 -4.00 -11.90
N GLN A 126 -19.13 -3.66 -11.40
CA GLN A 126 -19.35 -3.50 -9.97
C GLN A 126 -19.04 -4.78 -9.17
N SER A 127 -19.36 -5.96 -9.72
CA SER A 127 -19.03 -7.25 -9.10
C SER A 127 -17.52 -7.50 -9.03
N GLU A 128 -16.79 -7.18 -10.10
CA GLU A 128 -15.33 -7.30 -10.16
C GLU A 128 -14.64 -6.35 -9.18
N VAL A 129 -15.12 -5.10 -9.10
CA VAL A 129 -14.60 -4.09 -8.17
C VAL A 129 -14.86 -4.48 -6.72
N ASN A 130 -16.05 -4.99 -6.40
CA ASN A 130 -16.37 -5.46 -5.05
C ASN A 130 -15.53 -6.69 -4.66
N LYS A 131 -15.32 -7.63 -5.60
CA LYS A 131 -14.42 -8.76 -5.37
C LYS A 131 -13.00 -8.29 -5.11
N LEU A 132 -12.49 -7.37 -5.94
CA LEU A 132 -11.15 -6.81 -5.78
C LEU A 132 -10.99 -6.10 -4.44
N LEU A 133 -11.97 -5.31 -4.01
CA LEU A 133 -11.96 -4.65 -2.70
C LEU A 133 -11.89 -5.68 -1.56
N LYS A 134 -12.68 -6.75 -1.64
CA LYS A 134 -12.65 -7.84 -0.65
C LYS A 134 -11.28 -8.54 -0.63
N ASP A 135 -10.71 -8.80 -1.80
CA ASP A 135 -9.38 -9.41 -1.93
C ASP A 135 -8.29 -8.49 -1.36
N CYS A 136 -8.42 -7.16 -1.53
CA CYS A 136 -7.53 -6.16 -0.94
C CYS A 136 -7.58 -6.20 0.58
N HIS A 137 -8.77 -6.11 1.18
CA HIS A 137 -8.94 -6.18 2.64
C HIS A 137 -8.42 -7.51 3.20
N THR A 138 -8.79 -8.64 2.60
CA THR A 138 -8.35 -9.96 3.05
C THR A 138 -6.82 -10.11 2.99
N GLY A 139 -6.19 -9.67 1.90
CA GLY A 139 -4.74 -9.70 1.76
C GLY A 139 -4.04 -8.78 2.74
N LEU A 140 -4.60 -7.59 2.97
CA LEU A 140 -4.02 -6.59 3.86
C LEU A 140 -4.13 -7.00 5.33
N ASP A 141 -5.30 -7.48 5.77
CA ASP A 141 -5.51 -8.02 7.11
C ASP A 141 -4.56 -9.19 7.38
N HIS A 142 -4.39 -10.09 6.41
CA HIS A 142 -3.43 -11.18 6.52
C HIS A 142 -1.99 -10.68 6.68
N ALA A 143 -1.60 -9.67 5.90
CA ALA A 143 -0.27 -9.07 5.98
C ALA A 143 -0.06 -8.38 7.34
N ILE A 144 -1.04 -7.60 7.82
CA ILE A 144 -1.00 -6.95 9.14
C ILE A 144 -0.78 -7.99 10.22
N GLU A 145 -1.60 -9.05 10.27
CA GLU A 145 -1.46 -10.09 11.29
C GLU A 145 -0.13 -10.87 11.18
N THR A 146 0.36 -11.11 9.96
CA THR A 146 1.65 -11.77 9.73
C THR A 146 2.83 -10.94 10.25
N PHE A 147 2.79 -9.63 10.07
CA PHE A 147 3.89 -8.72 10.40
C PHE A 147 3.73 -7.99 11.75
N ARG A 148 2.69 -8.32 12.53
CA ARG A 148 2.42 -7.72 13.86
C ARG A 148 3.38 -8.18 14.97
N VAL A 149 4.33 -9.07 14.66
CA VAL A 149 5.22 -9.75 15.62
C VAL A 149 6.31 -8.83 16.18
#